data_AF-A0A7X7E2L4-F1
#
_entry.id   AF-A0A7X7E2L4-F1
#
_cell.length_a   1.000
_cell.length_b   1.000
_cell.length_c   1.000
_cell.angle_alpha   90.00
_cell.angle_beta   90.00
_cell.angle_gamma   90.00
#
_symmetry.space_group_name_H-M   'P 1'
#
loop_
_entity.id
_entity.type
_entity.pdbx_description
1 polymer ?
#
loop_
_entity_poly.entity_id
_entity_poly.type
_entity_poly.pdbx_seq_one_letter_code
_entity_poly.pdbx_strand_id
1 'polypeptide(L)'
;MDMEKSRAENLNPENSQYADSKSKEAVYEAFSGNAQQQAENRVEEGVERFKNRGKGYAEQQKHHFAEGINHIGSALHKASSHLEERNDSNAGWVSDIADRIDHFADYIDHSSTDKILNDSADFARHHPVLTAGTLVAAGVAVSRFLRTGTESNREERIE
;
A
#
# COMPACT_ATOMS: atom_id res chain seq x y z
N MET A 1 -19.31 -14.86 42.42
CA MET A 1 -17.97 -15.27 41.99
C MET A 1 -18.20 -16.65 41.36
N ASP A 2 -18.27 -16.85 40.04
CA ASP A 2 -17.59 -16.20 38.92
C ASP A 2 -18.48 -16.30 37.67
N MET A 3 -18.88 -15.17 37.09
CA MET A 3 -19.59 -15.09 35.79
C MET A 3 -18.74 -14.33 34.76
N GLU A 4 -17.41 -14.43 34.82
CA GLU A 4 -16.51 -13.65 33.94
C GLU A 4 -15.75 -14.48 32.91
N LYS A 5 -15.95 -15.81 32.84
CA LYS A 5 -15.25 -16.67 31.88
C LYS A 5 -16.03 -17.03 30.61
N SER A 6 -17.25 -16.53 30.41
CA SER A 6 -18.08 -16.92 29.26
C SER A 6 -18.11 -15.92 28.10
N ARG A 7 -17.19 -14.95 28.03
CA ARG A 7 -17.22 -13.89 27.00
C ARG A 7 -16.11 -13.96 25.94
N ALA A 8 -15.21 -14.94 26.01
CA ALA A 8 -14.04 -15.01 25.13
C ALA A 8 -14.06 -16.14 24.09
N GLU A 9 -15.21 -16.78 23.83
CA GLU A 9 -15.24 -17.95 22.92
C GLU A 9 -16.49 -17.97 22.03
N ASN A 10 -16.70 -16.91 21.25
CA ASN A 10 -17.65 -16.97 20.13
C ASN A 10 -17.11 -16.19 18.92
N LEU A 11 -15.97 -16.64 18.41
CA LEU A 11 -15.61 -16.41 17.01
C LEU A 11 -16.26 -17.53 16.20
N ASN A 12 -17.55 -17.37 15.94
CA ASN A 12 -18.34 -18.29 15.12
C ASN A 12 -17.71 -18.39 13.71
N PRO A 13 -17.23 -19.58 13.26
CA PRO A 13 -16.62 -19.75 11.94
C PRO A 13 -17.60 -19.52 10.77
N GLU A 14 -18.90 -19.53 11.05
CA GLU A 14 -19.95 -19.27 10.05
C GLU A 14 -19.99 -17.79 9.60
N ASN A 15 -19.67 -16.83 10.49
CA ASN A 15 -19.70 -15.40 10.16
C ASN A 15 -18.56 -14.98 9.21
N SER A 16 -17.49 -15.77 9.14
CA SER A 16 -16.36 -15.49 8.26
C SER A 16 -16.67 -15.79 6.79
N GLN A 17 -17.48 -16.82 6.50
CA GLN A 17 -17.88 -17.13 5.12
C GLN A 17 -18.91 -16.14 4.57
N TYR A 18 -19.79 -15.61 5.41
CA TYR A 18 -20.78 -14.59 5.00
C TYR A 18 -20.16 -13.20 4.76
N ALA A 19 -19.12 -12.83 5.52
CA ALA A 19 -18.38 -11.60 5.28
C ALA A 19 -17.49 -11.69 4.02
N ASP A 20 -16.90 -12.86 3.77
CA ASP A 20 -16.06 -13.15 2.61
C ASP A 20 -16.86 -13.20 1.29
N SER A 21 -18.08 -13.74 1.30
CA SER A 21 -18.93 -13.80 0.11
C SER A 21 -19.47 -12.42 -0.31
N LYS A 22 -19.98 -11.62 0.63
CA LYS A 22 -20.46 -10.26 0.36
C LYS A 22 -19.36 -9.32 -0.13
N SER A 23 -18.15 -9.44 0.44
CA SER A 23 -17.01 -8.63 0.01
C SER A 23 -16.54 -9.04 -1.39
N LYS A 24 -16.52 -10.33 -1.71
CA LYS A 24 -16.27 -10.81 -3.07
C LYS A 24 -17.31 -10.29 -4.06
N GLU A 25 -18.60 -10.37 -3.77
CA GLU A 25 -19.66 -9.84 -4.64
C GLU A 25 -19.54 -8.33 -4.86
N ALA A 26 -19.33 -7.55 -3.80
CA ALA A 26 -19.17 -6.10 -3.91
C ALA A 26 -17.95 -5.72 -4.77
N VAL A 27 -16.86 -6.50 -4.68
CA VAL A 27 -15.69 -6.36 -5.53
C VAL A 27 -16.04 -6.70 -6.99
N TYR A 28 -16.69 -7.83 -7.26
CA TYR A 28 -17.10 -8.20 -8.63
C TYR A 28 -18.09 -7.23 -9.26
N GLU A 29 -19.01 -6.67 -8.48
CA GLU A 29 -19.96 -5.66 -8.93
C GLU A 29 -19.26 -4.32 -9.21
N ALA A 30 -18.30 -3.93 -8.37
CA ALA A 30 -17.47 -2.75 -8.60
C ALA A 30 -16.57 -2.89 -9.84
N PHE A 31 -16.15 -4.11 -10.18
CA PHE A 31 -15.44 -4.45 -11.42
C PHE A 31 -16.37 -4.82 -12.58
N SER A 32 -17.70 -4.73 -12.41
CA SER A 32 -18.64 -4.96 -13.51
C SER A 32 -18.57 -3.83 -14.55
N GLY A 33 -18.83 -4.16 -15.81
CA GLY A 33 -18.53 -3.32 -16.97
C GLY A 33 -19.17 -1.93 -17.02
N ASN A 34 -20.16 -1.64 -16.16
CA ASN A 34 -20.86 -0.34 -16.14
C ASN A 34 -20.15 0.70 -15.24
N ALA A 35 -19.52 0.26 -14.15
CA ALA A 35 -18.70 1.12 -13.29
C ALA A 35 -17.35 1.42 -13.95
N GLN A 36 -16.83 0.45 -14.70
CA GLN A 36 -15.55 0.55 -15.40
C GLN A 36 -15.54 1.67 -16.45
N GLN A 37 -16.56 1.77 -17.30
CA GLN A 37 -16.62 2.79 -18.37
C GLN A 37 -16.63 4.24 -17.85
N GLN A 38 -17.29 4.49 -16.71
CA GLN A 38 -17.31 5.83 -16.11
C GLN A 38 -15.99 6.15 -15.40
N ALA A 39 -15.32 5.13 -14.85
CA ALA A 39 -14.00 5.27 -14.25
C ALA A 39 -12.93 5.53 -15.31
N GLU A 40 -12.96 4.82 -16.44
CA GLU A 40 -12.00 4.95 -17.54
C GLU A 40 -11.90 6.40 -18.04
N ASN A 41 -13.02 7.03 -18.39
CA ASN A 41 -13.03 8.43 -18.86
C ASN A 41 -12.42 9.41 -17.84
N ARG A 42 -12.73 9.26 -16.54
CA ARG A 42 -12.19 10.15 -15.50
C ARG A 42 -10.71 9.90 -15.22
N VAL A 43 -10.28 8.64 -15.32
CA VAL A 43 -8.88 8.25 -15.16
C VAL A 43 -8.05 8.79 -16.31
N GLU A 44 -8.51 8.64 -17.55
CA GLU A 44 -7.81 9.14 -18.75
C GLU A 44 -7.56 10.65 -18.66
N GLU A 45 -8.60 11.44 -18.37
CA GLU A 45 -8.45 12.89 -18.20
C GLU A 45 -7.47 13.28 -17.08
N GLY A 46 -7.51 12.55 -15.96
CA GLY A 46 -6.60 12.77 -14.83
C GLY A 46 -5.15 12.48 -15.19
N VAL A 47 -4.93 11.35 -15.88
CA VAL A 47 -3.62 10.90 -16.33
C VAL A 47 -3.03 11.85 -17.36
N GLU A 48 -3.82 12.33 -18.32
CA GLU A 48 -3.34 13.30 -19.33
C GLU A 48 -2.88 14.61 -18.69
N ARG A 49 -3.69 15.16 -17.76
CA ARG A 49 -3.32 16.37 -17.01
C ARG A 49 -2.03 16.18 -16.21
N PHE A 50 -1.84 14.99 -15.62
CA PHE A 50 -0.64 14.65 -14.88
C PHE A 50 0.58 14.50 -15.79
N LYS A 51 0.47 13.75 -16.89
CA LYS A 51 1.53 13.56 -17.89
C LYS A 51 2.02 14.90 -18.46
N ASN A 52 1.10 15.83 -18.75
CA ASN A 52 1.47 17.14 -19.30
C ASN A 52 2.19 18.05 -18.30
N ARG A 53 1.99 17.86 -16.99
CA ARG A 53 2.65 18.65 -15.93
C ARG A 53 3.91 17.98 -15.36
N GLY A 54 4.01 16.65 -15.40
CA GLY A 54 5.01 15.88 -14.64
C GLY A 54 6.27 15.46 -15.38
N LYS A 55 6.27 15.47 -16.73
CA LYS A 55 7.36 14.90 -17.55
C LYS A 55 8.76 15.46 -17.26
N GLY A 56 8.89 16.69 -16.78
CA GLY A 56 10.20 17.31 -16.51
C GLY A 56 10.76 17.08 -15.10
N TYR A 57 9.92 16.72 -14.14
CA TYR A 57 10.30 16.69 -12.71
C TYR A 57 10.61 15.28 -12.18
N ALA A 58 10.12 14.24 -12.86
CA ALA A 58 10.21 12.86 -12.38
C ALA A 58 11.65 12.33 -12.33
N GLU A 59 12.44 12.57 -13.38
CA GLU A 59 13.80 12.00 -13.47
C GLU A 59 14.74 12.55 -12.39
N GLN A 60 14.58 13.83 -12.02
CA GLN A 60 15.39 14.47 -10.96
C GLN A 60 14.99 14.00 -9.56
N GLN A 61 13.71 13.68 -9.34
CA GLN A 61 13.19 13.24 -8.04
C GLN A 61 13.34 11.73 -7.81
N LYS A 62 13.64 10.98 -8.87
CA LYS A 62 13.82 9.53 -8.84
C LYS A 62 14.90 9.09 -7.86
N HIS A 63 16.03 9.80 -7.86
CA HIS A 63 17.15 9.48 -6.98
C HIS A 63 16.78 9.63 -5.50
N HIS A 64 16.14 10.75 -5.13
CA HIS A 64 15.65 10.97 -3.76
C HIS A 64 14.60 9.95 -3.33
N PHE A 65 13.77 9.49 -4.27
CA PHE A 65 12.80 8.45 -4.01
C PHE A 65 13.46 7.08 -3.78
N ALA A 66 14.46 6.73 -4.60
CA ALA A 66 15.24 5.50 -4.44
C ALA A 66 16.02 5.48 -3.11
N GLU A 67 16.65 6.59 -2.72
CA GLU A 67 17.30 6.73 -1.41
C GLU A 67 16.33 6.51 -0.24
N GLY A 68 15.12 7.07 -0.33
CA GLY A 68 14.08 6.89 0.68
C GLY A 68 13.65 5.42 0.82
N ILE A 69 13.50 4.72 -0.32
CA ILE A 69 13.15 3.28 -0.33
C ILE A 69 14.30 2.44 0.25
N ASN A 70 15.54 2.71 -0.14
CA ASN A 70 16.73 2.04 0.39
C ASN A 70 16.84 2.20 1.92
N HIS A 71 16.43 3.35 2.46
CA HIS A 71 16.44 3.56 3.91
C HIS A 71 15.40 2.67 4.62
N ILE A 72 14.25 2.41 3.99
CA ILE A 72 13.25 1.46 4.50
C ILE A 72 13.79 0.03 4.44
N GLY A 73 14.39 -0.38 3.32
CA GLY A 73 15.04 -1.70 3.18
C GLY A 73 16.10 -1.91 4.26
N SER A 74 16.97 -0.93 4.46
CA SER A 74 17.97 -0.93 5.53
C SER A 74 17.37 -1.05 6.93
N ALA A 75 16.25 -0.39 7.21
CA ALA A 75 15.57 -0.49 8.50
C ALA A 75 14.94 -1.87 8.71
N LEU A 76 14.35 -2.45 7.66
CA LEU A 76 13.80 -3.81 7.68
C LEU A 76 14.88 -4.87 7.84
N HIS A 77 16.03 -4.70 7.18
CA HIS A 77 17.17 -5.59 7.34
C HIS A 77 17.69 -5.57 8.78
N LYS A 78 17.77 -4.38 9.41
CA LYS A 78 18.10 -4.24 10.84
C LYS A 78 17.05 -4.88 11.75
N ALA A 79 15.76 -4.77 11.41
CA ALA A 79 14.70 -5.42 12.17
C ALA A 79 14.79 -6.95 12.03
N SER A 80 15.02 -7.46 10.82
CA SER A 80 15.22 -8.88 10.54
C SER A 80 16.35 -9.46 11.39
N SER A 81 17.51 -8.80 11.41
CA SER A 81 18.65 -9.27 12.22
C SER A 81 18.33 -9.30 13.72
N HIS A 82 17.54 -8.34 14.22
CA HIS A 82 17.07 -8.34 15.61
C HIS A 82 16.04 -9.45 15.91
N LEU A 83 15.24 -9.86 14.92
CA LEU A 83 14.28 -10.96 15.03
C LEU A 83 14.98 -12.32 14.96
N GLU A 84 15.99 -12.46 14.11
CA GLU A 84 16.81 -13.66 13.97
C GLU A 84 17.58 -13.96 15.26
N GLU A 85 18.16 -12.93 15.88
CA GLU A 85 18.86 -13.05 17.17
C GLU A 85 17.93 -13.54 18.31
N ARG A 86 16.62 -13.27 18.18
CA ARG A 86 15.59 -13.72 19.13
C ARG A 86 14.98 -15.08 18.78
N ASN A 87 15.47 -15.77 17.75
CA ASN A 87 14.89 -17.01 17.21
C ASN A 87 13.41 -16.86 16.82
N ASP A 88 13.00 -15.66 16.38
CA ASP A 88 11.64 -15.44 15.92
C ASP A 88 11.46 -16.04 14.51
N SER A 89 10.45 -16.89 14.33
CA SER A 89 10.13 -17.51 13.03
C SER A 89 9.82 -16.48 11.94
N ASN A 90 9.58 -15.24 12.33
CA ASN A 90 9.28 -14.13 11.44
C ASN A 90 10.52 -13.50 10.76
N ALA A 91 11.75 -13.83 11.17
CA ALA A 91 12.95 -13.21 10.61
C ALA A 91 13.10 -13.46 9.09
N GLY A 92 12.85 -14.69 8.63
CA GLY A 92 13.07 -15.08 7.23
C GLY A 92 12.23 -14.27 6.24
N TRP A 93 10.93 -14.12 6.50
CA TRP A 93 10.06 -13.38 5.57
C TRP A 93 10.30 -11.87 5.61
N VAL A 94 10.79 -11.32 6.73
CA VAL A 94 11.18 -9.90 6.83
C VAL A 94 12.45 -9.64 6.01
N SER A 95 13.42 -10.56 6.06
CA SER A 95 14.61 -10.49 5.20
C SER A 95 14.24 -10.55 3.72
N ASP A 96 13.39 -11.50 3.33
CA ASP A 96 12.95 -11.66 1.92
C ASP A 96 12.25 -10.40 1.40
N ILE A 97 11.54 -9.68 2.26
CA ILE A 97 10.90 -8.40 1.91
C ILE A 97 11.95 -7.30 1.76
N ALA A 98 12.93 -7.24 2.67
CA ALA A 98 14.02 -6.26 2.59
C ALA A 98 14.77 -6.39 1.26
N ASP A 99 15.14 -7.62 0.88
CA ASP A 99 15.86 -7.87 -0.38
C ASP A 99 15.04 -7.46 -1.61
N ARG A 100 13.73 -7.70 -1.60
CA ARG A 100 12.82 -7.25 -2.67
C ARG A 100 12.71 -5.73 -2.75
N ILE A 101 12.76 -5.04 -1.61
CA ILE A 101 12.71 -3.58 -1.55
C ILE A 101 14.00 -2.98 -2.10
N ASP A 102 15.15 -3.55 -1.76
CA ASP A 102 16.46 -3.09 -2.27
C ASP A 102 16.55 -3.28 -3.79
N HIS A 103 16.15 -4.45 -4.31
CA HIS A 103 16.07 -4.67 -5.76
C HIS A 103 15.11 -3.71 -6.47
N PHE A 104 14.03 -3.32 -5.79
CA PHE A 104 13.09 -2.35 -6.35
C PHE A 104 13.64 -0.93 -6.35
N ALA A 105 14.37 -0.52 -5.31
CA ALA A 105 15.06 0.77 -5.25
C ALA A 105 16.12 0.87 -6.35
N ASP A 106 16.94 -0.17 -6.52
CA ASP A 106 17.94 -0.25 -7.60
C ASP A 106 17.28 -0.19 -8.97
N TYR A 107 16.17 -0.92 -9.15
CA TYR A 107 15.40 -0.88 -10.39
C TYR A 107 14.92 0.54 -10.71
N ILE A 108 14.40 1.27 -9.72
CA ILE A 108 13.95 2.65 -9.88
C ILE A 108 15.12 3.58 -10.22
N ASP A 109 16.23 3.51 -9.49
CA ASP A 109 17.37 4.41 -9.69
C ASP A 109 17.97 4.27 -11.10
N HIS A 110 18.04 3.05 -11.61
CA HIS A 110 18.66 2.75 -12.91
C HIS A 110 17.69 2.78 -14.09
N SER A 111 16.38 2.70 -13.87
CA SER A 111 15.38 2.69 -14.97
C SER A 111 14.92 4.09 -15.33
N SER A 112 14.63 4.34 -16.61
CA SER A 112 14.00 5.60 -17.01
C SER A 112 12.57 5.69 -16.49
N THR A 113 12.10 6.91 -16.22
CA THR A 113 10.71 7.16 -15.79
C THR A 113 9.68 6.52 -16.73
N ASP A 114 9.90 6.60 -18.05
CA ASP A 114 9.00 6.00 -19.05
C ASP A 114 8.94 4.47 -18.95
N LYS A 115 10.08 3.82 -18.67
CA LYS A 115 10.13 2.37 -18.49
C LYS A 115 9.37 1.94 -17.22
N ILE A 116 9.58 2.64 -16.11
CA ILE A 116 8.86 2.38 -14.86
C ILE A 116 7.36 2.54 -15.06
N LEU A 117 6.94 3.58 -15.77
CA LEU A 117 5.53 3.84 -16.07
C LEU A 117 4.93 2.76 -16.97
N ASN A 118 5.66 2.31 -17.99
CA ASN A 118 5.22 1.23 -18.88
C ASN A 118 5.05 -0.08 -18.11
N ASP A 119 6.05 -0.48 -17.34
CA ASP A 119 6.02 -1.75 -16.59
C ASP A 119 4.91 -1.74 -15.52
N SER A 120 4.64 -0.58 -14.92
CA SER A 120 3.51 -0.38 -14.00
C SER A 120 2.16 -0.52 -14.70
N ALA A 121 2.03 0.04 -15.90
CA ALA A 121 0.81 -0.08 -16.71
C ALA A 121 0.57 -1.52 -17.16
N ASP A 122 1.63 -2.24 -17.52
CA ASP A 122 1.55 -3.65 -17.87
C ASP A 122 1.18 -4.51 -16.67
N PHE A 123 1.79 -4.28 -15.49
CA PHE A 123 1.40 -4.98 -14.26
C PHE A 123 -0.09 -4.77 -13.93
N ALA A 124 -0.58 -3.53 -14.05
CA ALA A 124 -1.98 -3.20 -13.78
C ALA A 124 -2.95 -3.93 -14.72
N ARG A 125 -2.58 -4.12 -15.99
CA ARG A 125 -3.37 -4.88 -16.96
C ARG A 125 -3.40 -6.38 -16.67
N HIS A 126 -2.30 -6.94 -16.17
CA HIS A 126 -2.20 -8.37 -15.87
C HIS A 126 -2.81 -8.75 -14.51
N HIS A 127 -2.85 -7.82 -13.55
CA HIS A 127 -3.28 -8.07 -12.18
C HIS A 127 -4.28 -7.03 -11.65
N PRO A 128 -5.46 -6.87 -12.28
CA PRO A 128 -6.40 -5.79 -11.96
C PRO A 128 -6.87 -5.80 -10.49
N VAL A 129 -7.07 -6.99 -9.91
CA VAL A 129 -7.51 -7.14 -8.51
C VAL A 129 -6.45 -6.66 -7.52
N LEU A 130 -5.18 -7.05 -7.73
CA LEU A 130 -4.08 -6.63 -6.86
C LEU A 130 -3.88 -5.13 -6.95
N THR A 131 -3.86 -4.58 -8.16
CA THR A 131 -3.70 -3.14 -8.39
C THR A 131 -4.78 -2.32 -7.69
N ALA A 132 -6.04 -2.71 -7.82
CA ALA A 132 -7.11 -1.98 -7.16
C ALA A 132 -7.05 -2.09 -5.63
N GLY A 133 -6.70 -3.26 -5.09
CA GLY A 133 -6.47 -3.43 -3.65
C GLY A 133 -5.36 -2.51 -3.14
N THR A 134 -4.23 -2.44 -3.85
CA THR A 134 -3.11 -1.55 -3.51
C THR A 134 -3.51 -0.09 -3.58
N LEU A 135 -4.25 0.34 -4.60
CA LEU A 135 -4.71 1.73 -4.74
C LEU A 135 -5.65 2.14 -3.60
N VAL A 136 -6.59 1.27 -3.23
CA VAL A 136 -7.49 1.51 -2.09
C VAL A 136 -6.69 1.60 -0.79
N ALA A 137 -5.78 0.66 -0.55
CA ALA A 137 -4.93 0.66 0.63
C ALA A 137 -4.05 1.92 0.71
N ALA A 138 -3.43 2.32 -0.41
CA ALA A 138 -2.64 3.54 -0.52
C ALA A 138 -3.49 4.79 -0.26
N GLY A 139 -4.68 4.87 -0.83
CA GLY A 139 -5.61 5.98 -0.60
C GLY A 139 -6.01 6.11 0.88
N VAL A 140 -6.29 4.99 1.55
CA VAL A 140 -6.57 4.97 2.99
C VAL A 140 -5.35 5.40 3.81
N ALA A 141 -4.15 4.93 3.46
CA ALA A 141 -2.91 5.29 4.13
C ALA A 141 -2.65 6.80 4.04
N VAL A 142 -2.78 7.37 2.84
CA VAL A 142 -2.67 8.83 2.61
C VAL A 142 -3.74 9.57 3.41
N SER A 143 -4.99 9.11 3.38
CA SER A 143 -6.07 9.74 4.14
C SER A 143 -5.84 9.71 5.65
N ARG A 144 -5.21 8.64 6.16
CA ARG A 144 -4.82 8.55 7.56
C ARG A 144 -3.70 9.54 7.89
N PHE A 145 -2.65 9.59 7.07
CA PHE A 145 -1.53 10.52 7.24
C PHE A 145 -2.01 11.98 7.31
N LEU A 146 -2.88 12.37 6.37
CA LEU A 146 -3.46 13.72 6.33
C LEU A 146 -4.30 14.04 7.58
N ARG A 147 -5.06 13.08 8.12
CA ARG A 147 -5.87 13.25 9.33
C ARG A 147 -5.01 13.33 10.61
N THR A 148 -3.93 12.56 10.68
CA THR A 148 -2.98 12.61 11.80
C THR A 148 -2.13 13.88 11.80
N GLY A 149 -1.96 14.54 10.65
CA GLY A 149 -1.25 15.82 10.57
C GLY A 149 -1.98 17.02 11.20
N THR A 150 -3.28 16.87 11.53
CA THR A 150 -4.11 17.96 12.09
C THR A 150 -4.29 17.93 13.61
N GLU A 151 -3.67 16.99 14.34
CA GLU A 151 -3.71 16.92 15.81
C GLU A 151 -2.45 17.50 16.48
N SER A 152 -1.97 18.66 16.02
CA SER A 152 -0.77 19.30 16.57
C SER A 152 -0.97 20.71 17.13
N ASN A 153 -2.18 21.08 17.57
CA ASN A 153 -2.35 22.30 18.38
C ASN A 153 -3.68 22.34 19.15
N ARG A 154 -3.75 21.63 20.28
CA ARG A 154 -4.68 22.01 21.35
C ARG A 154 -4.04 21.65 22.68
N GLU A 155 -3.96 22.66 23.54
CA GLU A 155 -3.54 22.63 24.95
C GLU A 155 -2.05 22.75 25.23
N GLU A 156 -1.58 24.00 25.31
CA GLU A 156 -0.99 24.53 26.55
C GLU A 156 -1.24 26.06 26.61
N ARG A 157 -2.50 26.42 26.89
CA ARG A 157 -2.84 27.75 27.38
C ARG A 157 -3.92 27.63 28.45
N ILE A 158 -3.47 27.31 29.67
CA ILE A 158 -4.13 27.62 30.94
C ILE A 158 -2.96 27.96 31.86
N GLU A 159 -2.60 29.24 31.92
CA GLU A 159 -2.82 30.11 33.10
C GLU A 159 -2.16 29.59 34.39
#